data_AF-A0A285UZT8-F1
#
_entry.id   AF-A0A285UZT8-F1
#
_cell.length_a   1.000
_cell.length_b   1.000
_cell.length_c   1.000
_cell.angle_alpha   90.00
_cell.angle_beta   90.00
_cell.angle_gamma   90.00
#
_symmetry.space_group_name_H-M   'P 1'
#
loop_
_entity.id
_entity.type
_entity.pdbx_description
1 polymer ?
#
loop_
_entity_poly.entity_id
_entity_poly.type
_entity_poly.pdbx_seq_one_letter_code
_entity_poly.pdbx_strand_id
1 'polypeptide(L)'
;MDAKQLHILQHSLGLDQYGRGTMYRNRFVTGEGSKDHADCMALVEQGYMSRVANVALFGGSDCFTVTEAGRRAAVTESPAAPKLSPGRSAGGIGRG
;
A
#
# COMPACT_ATOMS: atom_id res chain seq x y z
N MET A 1 -2.52 -0.56 13.81
CA MET A 1 -2.73 -0.50 12.36
C MET A 1 -4.01 -1.27 12.03
N ASP A 2 -5.02 -0.62 11.46
CA ASP A 2 -6.27 -1.28 11.05
C ASP A 2 -6.14 -1.88 9.63
N ALA A 3 -7.01 -2.84 9.27
CA ALA A 3 -7.00 -3.47 7.95
C ALA A 3 -7.21 -2.45 6.81
N LYS A 4 -8.05 -1.43 7.03
CA LYS A 4 -8.25 -0.34 6.05
C LYS A 4 -7.01 0.51 5.87
N GLN A 5 -6.37 0.86 6.98
CA GLN A 5 -5.13 1.62 6.97
C GLN A 5 -4.02 0.86 6.24
N LEU A 6 -3.92 -0.46 6.45
CA LEU A 6 -2.95 -1.31 5.77
C LEU A 6 -3.22 -1.33 4.27
N HIS A 7 -4.50 -1.47 3.88
CA HIS A 7 -4.91 -1.41 2.49
C HIS A 7 -4.55 -0.07 1.84
N ILE A 8 -4.74 1.06 2.54
CA ILE A 8 -4.33 2.38 2.06
C ILE A 8 -2.82 2.44 1.83
N LEU A 9 -2.00 1.95 2.76
CA LEU A 9 -0.54 1.91 2.58
C LEU A 9 -0.14 1.02 1.39
N GLN A 10 -0.72 -0.17 1.28
CA GLN A 10 -0.48 -1.08 0.16
C GLN A 10 -0.84 -0.42 -1.17
N HIS A 11 -2.03 0.18 -1.27
CA HIS A 11 -2.50 0.87 -2.46
C HIS A 11 -1.60 2.06 -2.83
N SER A 12 -1.22 2.87 -1.84
CA SER A 12 -0.34 4.04 -2.04
C SER A 12 1.05 3.67 -2.55
N LEU A 13 1.55 2.49 -2.15
CA LEU A 13 2.84 1.95 -2.53
C LEU A 13 2.78 1.09 -3.81
N GLY A 14 1.58 0.75 -4.29
CA GLY A 14 1.39 -0.20 -5.38
C GLY A 14 1.81 -1.62 -4.99
N LEU A 15 1.58 -1.99 -3.72
CA LEU A 15 1.78 -3.34 -3.22
C LEU A 15 0.51 -4.18 -3.39
N ASP A 16 0.69 -5.49 -3.51
CA ASP A 16 -0.40 -6.45 -3.38
C ASP A 16 -0.83 -6.62 -1.91
N GLN A 17 -1.87 -7.44 -1.69
CA GLN A 17 -2.38 -7.80 -0.36
C GLN A 17 -1.35 -8.49 0.55
N TYR A 18 -0.21 -8.93 0.01
CA TYR A 18 0.89 -9.58 0.70
C TYR A 18 2.11 -8.66 0.87
N GLY A 19 1.96 -7.37 0.57
CA GLY A 19 3.04 -6.38 0.69
C GLY A 19 4.13 -6.52 -0.38
N ARG A 20 3.85 -7.18 -1.50
CA ARG A 20 4.80 -7.38 -2.62
C ARG A 20 4.56 -6.37 -3.72
N GLY A 21 5.64 -5.80 -4.24
CA GLY A 21 5.60 -4.82 -5.33
C GLY A 21 6.86 -4.00 -5.42
N THR A 22 6.93 -3.12 -6.41
CA THR A 22 8.14 -2.33 -6.71
C THR A 22 8.25 -1.04 -5.88
N MET A 23 7.22 -0.68 -5.09
CA MET A 23 7.16 0.52 -4.23
C MET A 23 7.55 1.82 -4.94
N TYR A 24 7.30 1.92 -6.26
CA TYR A 24 7.71 3.07 -7.07
C TYR A 24 6.78 4.29 -6.91
N ARG A 25 5.62 4.10 -6.25
CA ARG A 25 4.68 5.14 -5.86
C ARG A 25 4.67 5.26 -4.34
N ASN A 26 4.40 6.45 -3.84
CA ASN A 26 4.32 6.71 -2.40
C ASN A 26 3.35 7.85 -2.05
N ARG A 27 2.48 8.24 -2.98
CA ARG A 27 1.62 9.42 -2.84
C ARG A 27 0.15 9.03 -2.96
N PHE A 28 -0.64 9.49 -2.02
CA PHE A 28 -2.09 9.32 -1.95
C PHE A 28 -2.73 10.68 -1.77
N VAL A 29 -3.61 11.07 -2.69
CA VAL A 29 -4.26 12.39 -2.67
C VAL A 29 -5.72 12.17 -2.31
N THR A 30 -6.17 12.79 -1.23
CA THR A 30 -7.55 12.71 -0.75
C THR A 30 -7.94 14.00 -0.04
N GLY A 31 -9.23 14.32 -0.04
CA GLY A 31 -9.77 15.50 0.63
C GLY A 31 -10.66 15.14 1.82
N GLU A 32 -11.02 16.14 2.63
CA GLU A 32 -11.82 15.98 3.85
C GLU A 32 -13.18 15.30 3.64
N GLY A 33 -13.72 15.34 2.41
CA GLY A 33 -14.95 14.64 2.03
C GLY A 33 -14.83 13.13 1.85
N SER A 34 -13.63 12.53 1.89
CA SER A 34 -13.44 11.08 1.74
C SER A 34 -13.34 10.36 3.09
N LYS A 35 -13.87 9.14 3.15
CA LYS A 35 -13.72 8.25 4.30
C LYS A 35 -12.25 7.88 4.54
N ASP A 36 -11.46 7.81 3.48
CA ASP A 36 -10.03 7.49 3.55
C ASP A 36 -9.22 8.62 4.21
N HIS A 37 -9.75 9.85 4.27
CA HIS A 37 -9.04 10.99 4.86
C HIS A 37 -8.81 10.80 6.36
N ALA A 38 -9.81 10.32 7.09
CA ALA A 38 -9.69 10.03 8.52
C ALA A 38 -8.64 8.94 8.79
N ASP A 39 -8.63 7.89 7.96
CA ASP A 39 -7.65 6.81 8.06
C ASP A 39 -6.23 7.29 7.71
N CYS A 40 -6.08 8.15 6.68
CA CYS A 40 -4.80 8.76 6.32
C CYS A 40 -4.28 9.69 7.43
N MET A 41 -5.17 10.46 8.06
CA MET A 41 -4.82 11.32 9.19
C MET A 41 -4.32 10.51 10.39
N ALA A 42 -5.00 9.41 10.73
CA ALA A 42 -4.54 8.50 11.77
C ALA A 42 -3.19 7.85 11.43
N LEU A 43 -2.90 7.59 10.15
CA LEU A 43 -1.59 7.11 9.70
C LEU A 43 -0.49 8.17 9.79
N VAL A 44 -0.84 9.44 9.60
CA VAL A 44 0.08 10.57 9.79
C VAL A 44 0.43 10.73 11.27
N GLU A 45 -0.56 10.64 12.15
CA GLU A 45 -0.36 10.71 13.61
C GLU A 45 0.53 9.57 14.12
N GLN A 46 0.42 8.37 13.53
CA GLN A 46 1.29 7.23 13.81
C GLN A 46 2.69 7.34 13.18
N GLY A 47 2.97 8.35 12.34
CA GLY A 47 4.26 8.54 11.66
C GLY A 47 4.48 7.66 10.41
N TYR A 48 3.46 6.94 9.95
CA TYR A 48 3.51 6.11 8.75
C TYR A 48 3.31 6.90 7.45
N MET A 49 2.66 8.06 7.54
CA MET A 49 2.47 8.99 6.43
C MET A 49 2.86 10.42 6.82
N SER A 50 3.11 11.26 5.83
CA SER A 50 3.27 12.70 5.97
C SER A 50 2.21 13.42 5.16
N ARG A 51 1.53 14.40 5.74
CA ARG A 51 0.49 15.20 5.07
C ARG A 51 1.05 16.53 4.59
N VAL A 52 0.68 16.90 3.37
CA VAL A 52 0.75 18.26 2.85
C VAL A 52 -0.68 18.72 2.60
N ALA A 53 -1.16 19.66 3.40
CA ALA A 53 -2.54 20.11 3.34
C ALA A 53 -2.76 21.17 2.24
N ASN A 54 -3.99 21.29 1.74
CA ASN A 54 -4.42 22.36 0.82
C ASN A 54 -3.51 22.49 -0.43
N VAL A 55 -3.19 21.37 -1.07
CA VAL A 55 -2.30 21.39 -2.23
C VAL A 55 -3.05 21.95 -3.43
N ALA A 56 -2.69 23.18 -3.83
CA ALA A 56 -3.33 23.88 -4.96
C ALA A 56 -3.30 23.06 -6.26
N LEU A 57 -2.23 22.29 -6.50
CA LEU A 57 -2.11 21.39 -7.65
C LEU A 57 -3.20 20.32 -7.71
N PHE A 58 -3.79 19.96 -6.58
CA PHE A 58 -4.87 18.97 -6.45
C PHE A 58 -6.21 19.62 -6.11
N GLY A 59 -6.43 20.86 -6.52
CA GLY A 59 -7.68 21.58 -6.30
C GLY A 59 -7.97 21.86 -4.82
N GLY A 60 -6.92 21.97 -3.99
CA GLY A 60 -7.05 22.16 -2.53
C GLY A 60 -7.15 20.85 -1.74
N SER A 61 -6.99 19.70 -2.38
CA SER A 61 -6.96 18.41 -1.68
C SER A 61 -5.65 18.20 -0.91
N ASP A 62 -5.67 17.29 0.06
CA ASP A 62 -4.49 16.95 0.84
C ASP A 62 -3.69 15.84 0.14
N CYS A 63 -2.37 15.99 0.19
CA CYS A 63 -1.42 15.04 -0.36
C CYS A 63 -0.72 14.31 0.78
N PHE A 64 -0.96 13.01 0.87
CA PHE A 64 -0.34 12.10 1.83
C PHE A 64 0.81 11.38 1.14
N THR A 65 1.97 11.38 1.78
CA THR A 65 3.17 10.68 1.30
C THR A 65 3.57 9.62 2.31
N VAL A 66 3.74 8.38 1.85
CA VAL A 66 4.14 7.26 2.72
C VAL A 66 5.60 7.41 3.13
N THR A 67 5.84 7.40 4.43
CA THR A 67 7.18 7.48 5.01
C THR A 67 7.91 6.14 4.89
N GLU A 68 9.20 6.13 5.22
CA GLU A 68 9.95 4.88 5.32
C GLU A 68 9.39 3.94 6.40
N ALA A 69 8.93 4.50 7.52
CA ALA A 69 8.25 3.73 8.57
C ALA A 69 6.96 3.10 8.04
N GLY A 70 6.17 3.85 7.26
CA GLY A 70 4.96 3.32 6.61
C GLY A 70 5.24 2.19 5.63
N ARG A 71 6.31 2.29 4.83
CA ARG A 71 6.74 1.19 3.94
C ARG A 71 7.04 -0.09 4.70
N ARG A 72 7.80 0.02 5.80
CA ARG A 72 8.16 -1.13 6.63
C ARG A 72 6.93 -1.72 7.32
N ALA A 73 6.06 -0.88 7.86
CA ALA A 73 4.81 -1.31 8.46
C ALA A 73 3.92 -2.03 7.44
N ALA A 74 3.79 -1.50 6.22
CA ALA A 74 3.00 -2.14 5.17
C ALA A 74 3.48 -3.56 4.86
N VAL A 75 4.80 -3.81 4.82
CA VAL A 75 5.35 -5.16 4.59
C VAL A 75 5.22 -6.05 5.82
N THR A 76 5.45 -5.50 7.01
CA THR A 76 5.46 -6.26 8.28
C THR A 76 4.07 -6.70 8.71
N GLU A 77 3.08 -5.82 8.54
CA GLU A 77 1.67 -6.07 8.86
C GLU A 77 0.96 -6.87 7.74
N SER A 78 1.56 -6.92 6.54
CA SER A 78 0.99 -7.73 5.45
C SER A 78 1.14 -9.22 5.77
N PRO A 79 0.08 -10.02 5.52
CA PRO A 79 0.17 -11.46 5.68
C PRO A 79 1.25 -12.02 4.75
N ALA A 80 2.05 -12.96 5.27
CA ALA A 80 3.03 -13.66 4.46
C ALA A 80 2.29 -14.39 3.34
N ALA A 81 2.66 -14.11 2.08
CA ALA A 81 2.00 -14.80 0.98
C ALA A 81 2.22 -16.31 1.10
N PRO A 82 1.21 -17.12 0.76
CA PRO A 82 1.35 -18.57 0.78
C PRO A 82 2.56 -18.95 -0.09
N LYS A 83 3.45 -19.77 0.47
CA LYS A 83 4.52 -20.41 -0.31
C LYS A 83 3.81 -21.28 -1.34
N LEU A 84 3.64 -20.77 -2.56
CA LEU A 84 3.37 -21.60 -3.72
C LEU A 84 4.61 -22.48 -3.87
N SER A 85 4.52 -23.70 -3.33
CA SER A 85 5.40 -24.78 -3.74
C SER A 85 5.37 -24.81 -5.27
N PRO A 86 6.51 -24.83 -5.99
CA PRO A 86 6.50 -25.02 -7.43
C PRO A 86 5.92 -26.39 -7.75
N GLY A 87 4.59 -26.42 -7.92
CA GLY A 87 3.81 -27.59 -8.22
C GLY A 87 3.86 -27.85 -9.72
N ARG A 88 4.84 -28.65 -10.13
CA ARG A 88 4.70 -29.69 -11.16
C ARG A 88 4.08 -29.22 -12.49
N SER A 89 4.91 -28.76 -13.41
CA SER A 89 4.59 -28.83 -14.83
C SER A 89 4.49 -30.31 -15.24
N ALA A 90 3.26 -30.82 -15.32
CA ALA A 90 2.95 -32.01 -16.08
C ALA A 90 3.03 -31.67 -17.57
N GLY A 91 3.71 -32.52 -18.35
CA GLY A 91 3.82 -32.35 -19.80
C GLY A 91 4.84 -33.29 -20.40
N GLY A 92 4.68 -34.60 -20.16
CA GLY A 92 5.38 -35.59 -20.96
C GLY A 92 4.94 -35.46 -22.42
N ILE A 93 5.90 -35.30 -23.32
CA ILE A 93 5.76 -35.73 -24.71
C ILE A 93 6.94 -36.64 -25.02
N GLY A 94 6.71 -37.94 -24.79
CA GLY A 94 7.43 -38.98 -25.52
C GLY A 94 6.81 -39.12 -26.91
N ARG A 95 7.68 -39.37 -27.89
CA ARG A 95 7.51 -39.95 -29.25
C ARG A 95 8.49 -39.20 -30.16
N GLY A 96 9.36 -39.84 -30.91
CA GLY A 96 9.58 -41.24 -31.25
C GLY A 96 10.51 -41.24 -32.45
#